data_AF-A0A0D3CTV9-F1
#
_entry.id   AF-A0A0D3CTV9-F1
#
_cell.length_a   1.000
_cell.length_b   1.000
_cell.length_c   1.000
_cell.angle_alpha   90.00
_cell.angle_beta   90.00
_cell.angle_gamma   90.00
#
_symmetry.space_group_name_H-M   'P 1'
#
loop_
_entity.id
_entity.type
_entity.pdbx_description
1 polymer ?
#
loop_
_entity_poly.entity_id
_entity_poly.type
_entity_poly.pdbx_seq_one_letter_code
_entity_poly.pdbx_strand_id
1 'polypeptide(L)'
;MNVLLFENGPKVLAPLPIGFAVFIVHLATIPITGTGINPARSLGAAIIYNKDQAWDHHWIFWVGPFAGAALAAFYHQFVLRAGAVKALGSFRSQSHV
;
A
#
# COMPACT_ATOMS: atom_id res chain seq x y z
N MET A 1 -20.97 -10.00 8.92
CA MET A 1 -21.18 -8.60 8.48
C MET A 1 -20.80 -7.69 9.62
N ASN A 2 -20.25 -6.49 9.34
CA ASN A 2 -19.68 -5.47 10.25
C ASN A 2 -18.14 -5.45 10.15
N VAL A 3 -17.47 -4.72 9.25
CA VAL A 3 -17.67 -3.34 8.72
C VAL A 3 -17.69 -2.22 9.78
N LEU A 4 -17.67 -2.54 11.08
CA LEU A 4 -17.75 -1.51 12.14
C LEU A 4 -16.41 -1.08 12.76
N LEU A 5 -15.26 -1.59 12.28
CA LEU A 5 -13.93 -1.00 12.62
C LEU A 5 -13.52 0.15 11.67
N PHE A 6 -14.52 0.64 10.92
CA PHE A 6 -14.78 1.99 10.39
C PHE A 6 -14.38 3.20 11.24
N GLU A 7 -14.33 3.09 12.57
CA GLU A 7 -15.06 4.11 13.35
C GLU A 7 -14.27 5.20 14.10
N ASN A 8 -12.94 5.15 14.27
CA ASN A 8 -12.30 6.09 15.23
C ASN A 8 -11.35 7.14 14.61
N GLY A 9 -11.75 7.77 13.50
CA GLY A 9 -11.10 8.96 12.92
C GLY A 9 -11.67 9.30 11.54
N PRO A 10 -11.56 10.55 11.03
CA PRO A 10 -12.09 10.90 9.71
C PRO A 10 -11.28 10.18 8.62
N LYS A 11 -11.69 8.94 8.29
CA LYS A 11 -11.16 8.16 7.17
C LYS A 11 -11.36 8.85 5.82
N VAL A 12 -12.14 9.93 5.81
CA VAL A 12 -12.36 10.86 4.71
C VAL A 12 -11.07 11.53 4.24
N LEU A 13 -10.06 11.73 5.10
CA LEU A 13 -8.77 12.31 4.72
C LEU A 13 -7.69 11.27 4.34
N ALA A 14 -7.95 9.98 4.56
CA ALA A 14 -7.02 8.91 4.22
C ALA A 14 -6.68 8.74 2.72
N PRO A 15 -7.59 8.99 1.75
CA PRO A 15 -7.27 8.72 0.34
C PRO A 15 -6.26 9.71 -0.23
N LEU A 16 -6.17 10.93 0.32
CA LEU A 16 -5.32 11.99 -0.23
C LEU A 16 -3.81 11.68 -0.04
N PRO A 17 -3.30 11.38 1.18
CA PRO A 17 -1.90 10.98 1.34
C PRO A 17 -1.54 9.70 0.60
N ILE A 18 -2.46 8.74 0.53
CA ILE A 18 -2.25 7.48 -0.22
C ILE A 18 -2.11 7.77 -1.72
N GLY A 19 -3.00 8.59 -2.28
CA GLY A 19 -2.93 9.02 -3.68
C GLY A 19 -1.65 9.79 -3.99
N PHE A 20 -1.23 10.70 -3.11
CA PHE A 20 0.04 11.43 -3.26
C PHE A 20 1.27 10.53 -3.18
N ALA A 21 1.28 9.53 -2.30
CA ALA A 21 2.36 8.54 -2.24
C ALA A 21 2.48 7.78 -3.57
N VAL A 22 1.34 7.34 -4.13
CA VAL A 22 1.31 6.71 -5.45
C VAL A 22 1.82 7.67 -6.53
N PHE A 23 1.39 8.93 -6.52
CA PHE A 23 1.82 9.95 -7.48
C PHE A 23 3.35 10.17 -7.46
N ILE A 24 3.94 10.36 -6.28
CA ILE A 24 5.39 10.55 -6.13
C ILE A 24 6.16 9.32 -6.61
N VAL A 25 5.70 8.12 -6.26
CA VAL A 25 6.34 6.88 -6.72
C VAL A 25 6.30 6.81 -8.24
N HIS A 26 5.18 7.16 -8.88
CA HIS A 26 5.09 7.19 -10.34
C HIS A 26 6.11 8.15 -10.96
N LEU A 27 6.27 9.36 -10.42
CA LEU A 27 7.26 10.32 -10.93
C LEU A 27 8.69 9.74 -10.94
N ALA A 28 9.05 8.94 -9.93
CA ALA A 28 10.37 8.33 -9.84
C ALA A 28 10.51 7.03 -10.65
N THR A 29 9.47 6.20 -10.75
CA THR A 29 9.59 4.83 -11.28
C THR A 29 9.04 4.62 -12.70
N ILE A 30 8.36 5.62 -13.28
CA ILE A 30 7.95 5.59 -14.70
C ILE A 30 9.12 5.29 -15.66
N PRO A 31 10.28 6.00 -15.61
CA PRO A 31 11.35 5.79 -16.59
C PRO A 31 12.07 4.45 -16.45
N ILE A 32 11.87 3.73 -15.35
CA ILE A 32 12.55 2.46 -15.07
C ILE A 32 11.65 1.28 -15.50
N THR A 33 10.41 1.23 -15.01
CA THR A 33 9.51 0.07 -15.21
C THR A 33 8.06 0.43 -15.57
N GLY A 34 7.75 1.72 -15.78
CA GLY A 34 6.37 2.18 -15.94
C GLY A 34 5.54 2.17 -14.65
N THR A 35 6.18 1.95 -13.49
CA THR A 35 5.58 1.88 -12.14
C THR A 35 4.65 0.69 -11.90
N GLY A 36 5.23 -0.43 -11.51
CA GLY A 36 4.51 -1.68 -11.21
C GLY A 36 4.36 -1.98 -9.72
N ILE A 37 4.03 -0.99 -8.89
CA ILE A 37 3.79 -1.17 -7.45
C ILE A 37 2.50 -1.93 -7.10
N ASN A 38 1.70 -2.29 -8.10
CA ASN A 38 0.44 -2.99 -7.94
C ASN A 38 0.41 -4.25 -8.84
N PRO A 39 0.54 -5.46 -8.26
CA PRO A 39 0.56 -6.71 -9.00
C PRO A 39 -0.69 -6.93 -9.87
N ALA A 40 -1.88 -6.56 -9.39
CA ALA A 40 -3.13 -6.71 -10.16
C ALA A 40 -3.16 -5.79 -11.40
N ARG A 41 -2.64 -4.56 -11.27
CA ARG A 41 -2.49 -3.63 -12.40
C ARG A 41 -1.48 -4.14 -13.42
N SER A 42 -0.37 -4.70 -12.95
CA SER A 42 0.64 -5.30 -13.83
C SER A 42 0.13 -6.56 -14.51
N LEU A 43 -0.68 -7.38 -13.83
CA LEU A 43 -1.25 -8.60 -14.38
C LEU A 43 -2.28 -8.31 -15.48
N GLY A 44 -3.19 -7.35 -15.25
CA GLY A 44 -4.15 -6.94 -16.26
C GLY A 44 -3.46 -6.42 -17.53
N ALA A 45 -2.39 -5.64 -17.39
CA ALA A 45 -1.61 -5.17 -18.54
C ALA A 45 -0.90 -6.32 -19.26
N ALA A 46 -0.31 -7.28 -18.54
CA ALA A 46 0.35 -8.44 -19.14
C ALA A 46 -0.62 -9.33 -19.94
N ILE A 47 -1.82 -9.58 -19.40
CA ILE A 47 -2.86 -10.38 -20.06
C ILE A 47 -3.36 -9.70 -21.34
N ILE A 48 -3.63 -8.39 -21.31
CA ILE A 48 -4.15 -7.67 -22.48
C ILE A 48 -3.06 -7.46 -23.53
N TYR A 49 -1.81 -7.22 -23.11
CA TYR A 49 -0.69 -7.02 -24.03
C TYR A 49 -0.21 -8.34 -24.67
N ASN A 50 -0.28 -9.44 -23.92
CA ASN A 50 -0.03 -10.83 -24.33
C ASN A 50 1.20 -11.02 -25.23
N LYS A 51 2.36 -10.50 -24.81
CA LYS A 51 3.66 -10.75 -25.46
C LYS A 51 4.62 -11.44 -24.51
N ASP A 52 5.47 -12.31 -25.03
CA ASP A 52 6.43 -13.10 -24.24
C ASP A 52 7.33 -12.21 -23.36
N GLN A 53 7.82 -11.11 -23.91
CA GLN A 53 8.65 -10.12 -23.19
C GLN A 53 7.97 -9.53 -21.94
N ALA A 54 6.63 -9.42 -21.94
CA ALA A 54 5.90 -8.90 -20.78
C ALA A 54 5.77 -9.94 -19.67
N TRP A 55 5.72 -11.22 -20.04
CA TRP A 55 5.65 -12.34 -19.09
C TRP A 55 7.02 -12.63 -18.46
N ASP A 56 8.11 -12.49 -19.22
CA ASP A 56 9.49 -12.70 -18.74
C ASP A 56 9.86 -11.82 -17.54
N HIS A 57 9.38 -10.57 -17.52
CA HIS A 57 9.64 -9.62 -16.45
C HIS A 57 8.50 -9.53 -15.42
N HIS A 58 7.41 -10.27 -15.62
CA HIS A 58 6.20 -10.13 -14.82
C HIS A 58 6.42 -10.47 -13.33
N TRP A 59 7.30 -11.42 -13.05
CA TRP A 59 7.60 -11.88 -11.68
C TRP A 59 8.12 -10.75 -10.78
N ILE A 60 8.81 -9.76 -11.35
CA ILE A 60 9.37 -8.60 -10.61
C ILE A 60 8.25 -7.78 -9.99
N PHE A 61 7.09 -7.69 -10.66
CA PHE A 61 5.91 -6.97 -10.17
C PHE A 61 5.12 -7.71 -9.09
N TRP A 62 5.52 -8.93 -8.75
CA TRP A 62 5.02 -9.66 -7.58
C TRP A 62 6.03 -9.62 -6.45
N VAL A 63 7.29 -9.99 -6.74
CA VAL A 63 8.35 -10.05 -5.73
C VAL A 63 8.67 -8.66 -5.17
N GLY A 64 8.77 -7.63 -6.03
CA GLY A 64 9.07 -6.26 -5.61
C GLY A 64 8.03 -5.69 -4.65
N PRO A 65 6.73 -5.64 -5.04
CA PRO A 65 5.68 -5.10 -4.17
C PRO A 65 5.50 -5.89 -2.87
N PHE A 66 5.59 -7.22 -2.88
CA PHE A 66 5.49 -8.00 -1.65
C PHE A 66 6.67 -7.80 -0.71
N ALA A 67 7.90 -7.76 -1.23
CA ALA A 67 9.07 -7.46 -0.42
C ALA A 67 8.96 -6.04 0.19
N GLY A 68 8.58 -5.05 -0.61
CA GLY A 68 8.37 -3.68 -0.14
C GLY A 68 7.28 -3.57 0.92
N ALA A 69 6.14 -4.25 0.73
CA ALA A 69 5.04 -4.28 1.69
C ALA A 69 5.44 -4.96 3.00
N ALA A 70 6.17 -6.07 2.94
CA ALA A 70 6.67 -6.77 4.12
C ALA A 70 7.65 -5.91 4.91
N LEU A 71 8.60 -5.24 4.23
CA LEU A 71 9.54 -4.32 4.86
C LEU A 71 8.84 -3.12 5.49
N ALA A 72 7.85 -2.53 4.80
CA ALA A 72 7.08 -1.41 5.34
C ALA A 72 6.26 -1.82 6.58
N ALA A 73 5.64 -3.01 6.55
CA ALA A 73 4.90 -3.55 7.68
C ALA A 73 5.83 -3.81 8.88
N PHE A 74 7.00 -4.41 8.64
CA PHE A 74 8.01 -4.66 9.66
C PHE A 74 8.52 -3.36 10.27
N TYR A 75 8.90 -2.38 9.43
CA TYR A 75 9.38 -1.09 9.89
C TYR A 75 8.33 -0.35 10.74
N HIS A 76 7.09 -0.33 10.30
CA HIS A 76 6.00 0.33 11.04
C HIS A 76 5.70 -0.35 12.38
N GLN A 77 5.75 -1.69 12.44
CA GLN A 77 5.44 -2.44 13.66
C GLN A 77 6.59 -2.47 14.67
N PHE A 78 7.82 -2.73 14.23
CA PHE A 78 8.94 -3.01 15.13
C PHE A 78 9.82 -1.79 15.39
N VAL A 79 10.00 -0.91 14.39
CA VAL A 79 10.86 0.28 14.54
C VAL A 79 10.05 1.46 15.04
N LEU A 80 8.93 1.77 14.40
CA LEU A 80 8.11 2.92 14.78
C LEU A 80 7.15 2.63 15.94
N ARG A 81 6.94 1.36 16.30
CA ARG A 81 5.98 0.88 17.31
C ARG A 81 4.62 1.58 17.21
N ALA A 82 4.20 1.94 16.01
CA ALA A 82 3.01 2.75 15.78
C ALA A 82 1.71 2.00 16.13
N GLY A 83 1.78 0.68 16.33
CA GLY A 83 0.70 -0.11 16.95
C GLY A 83 0.37 0.35 18.38
N ALA A 84 1.35 0.74 19.18
CA ALA A 84 1.13 1.26 20.53
C ALA A 84 0.52 2.67 20.51
N VAL A 85 0.94 3.52 19.57
CA VAL A 85 0.38 4.86 19.35
C VAL A 85 -1.09 4.77 18.91
N LYS A 86 -1.40 3.82 18.02
CA LYS A 86 -2.77 3.55 17.56
C LYS A 86 -3.65 2.98 18.69
N ALA A 87 -3.08 2.12 19.55
CA ALA A 87 -3.76 1.60 20.74
C ALA A 87 -4.02 2.69 21.79
N LEU A 88 -3.03 3.52 22.13
CA LEU A 88 -3.21 4.65 23.06
C LEU A 88 -4.22 5.68 22.55
N GLY A 89 -4.21 5.99 21.26
CA GLY A 89 -5.23 6.84 20.64
C GLY A 89 -6.63 6.26 20.75
N SER A 90 -6.77 4.93 20.62
CA SER A 90 -8.04 4.23 20.80
C SER A 90 -8.55 4.27 22.24
N PHE A 91 -7.68 4.11 23.24
CA PHE A 91 -8.06 4.19 24.66
C PHE A 91 -8.47 5.60 25.07
N ARG A 92 -7.76 6.64 24.59
CA ARG A 92 -8.10 8.04 24.85
C ARG A 92 -9.39 8.49 24.15
N SER A 93 -9.75 7.87 23.02
CA SER A 93 -11.02 8.10 22.36
C SER A 93 -12.21 7.47 23.11
N GLN A 94 -11.99 6.39 23.88
CA GLN A 94 -13.05 5.74 24.66
C GLN A 94 -13.29 6.38 26.03
N SER A 95 -12.37 7.17 26.57
CA SER A 95 -12.54 7.82 27.88
C SER A 95 -13.44 9.08 27.87
N HIS A 96 -14.07 9.38 26.73
CA HIS A 96 -15.00 10.50 26.55
C HIS A 96 -16.43 10.02 26.20
N VAL A 97 -16.82 8.86 26.75
CA VAL A 97 -18.23 8.44 26.84
C VAL A 97 -18.59 8.28 28.31
#